data_AF-A0A2W6U4K6-F1
#
_entry.id   AF-A0A2W6U4K6-F1
#
_cell.length_a   1.000
_cell.length_b   1.000
_cell.length_c   1.000
_cell.angle_alpha   90.00
_cell.angle_beta   90.00
_cell.angle_gamma   90.00
#
_symmetry.space_group_name_H-M   'P 1'
#
loop_
_entity.id
_entity.type
_entity.pdbx_description
1 polymer ?
#
loop_
_entity_poly.entity_id
_entity_poly.type
_entity_poly.pdbx_seq_one_letter_code
_entity_poly.pdbx_strand_id
1 'polypeptide(L)'
;ALPDLSAAGFTTVALTLAASFGTYGLVKKQIGPSVDAISGLTLESLWLTPIAIVQLIVVASTTGLVFGTQGAGHTALVTLAGVVTAVPLLLFAAGARRAPLTVIGLLQFVAPIMQFLTGWWILGEPMPLERWIGFALVWVALVLLSVDSLRHARRARTAGDVGELV
;
A
#
# COMPACT_ATOMS: atom_id res chain seq x y z
N ALA A 1 -11.21 22.49 27.54
CA ALA A 1 -10.49 21.27 27.17
C ALA A 1 -11.19 20.67 25.96
N LEU A 2 -10.67 20.91 24.76
CA LEU A 2 -11.17 20.27 23.55
C LEU A 2 -10.67 18.81 23.57
N PRO A 3 -11.50 17.81 23.22
CA PRO A 3 -11.06 16.42 23.17
C PRO A 3 -9.92 16.27 22.16
N ASP A 4 -8.96 15.37 22.45
CA ASP A 4 -7.80 15.07 21.62
C ASP A 4 -8.22 14.45 20.26
N LEU A 5 -8.65 15.31 19.34
CA LEU A 5 -9.10 14.95 17.99
C LEU A 5 -7.95 14.45 17.10
N SER A 6 -6.69 14.64 17.50
CA SER A 6 -5.52 14.19 16.75
C SER A 6 -5.42 12.66 16.71
N ALA A 7 -5.52 11.99 17.87
CA ALA A 7 -5.45 10.54 17.99
C ALA A 7 -6.63 9.83 17.28
N ALA A 8 -7.83 10.41 17.39
CA ALA A 8 -9.02 9.94 16.69
C ALA A 8 -8.88 10.06 15.17
N GLY A 9 -8.30 11.17 14.69
CA GLY A 9 -8.01 11.39 13.27
C GLY A 9 -7.05 10.33 12.70
N PHE A 10 -5.94 10.07 13.39
CA PHE A 10 -4.96 9.05 12.95
C PHE A 10 -5.57 7.65 12.89
N THR A 11 -6.36 7.28 13.91
CA THR A 11 -7.00 5.96 13.97
C THR A 11 -8.05 5.80 12.88
N THR A 12 -8.85 6.85 12.65
CA THR A 12 -9.89 6.82 11.62
C THR A 12 -9.28 6.66 10.23
N VAL A 13 -8.20 7.40 9.91
CA VAL A 13 -7.49 7.29 8.63
C VAL A 13 -6.90 5.90 8.44
N ALA A 14 -6.30 5.30 9.48
CA ALA A 14 -5.77 3.94 9.40
C ALA A 14 -6.87 2.90 9.16
N LEU A 15 -8.03 3.04 9.82
CA LEU A 15 -9.17 2.15 9.65
C LEU A 15 -9.82 2.27 8.26
N THR A 16 -10.04 3.49 7.76
CA THR A 16 -10.55 3.67 6.39
C THR A 16 -9.55 3.15 5.37
N LEU A 17 -8.25 3.39 5.54
CA LEU A 17 -7.24 2.89 4.63
C LEU A 17 -7.19 1.36 4.61
N ALA A 18 -7.21 0.71 5.78
CA ALA A 18 -7.24 -0.75 5.88
C ALA A 18 -8.50 -1.35 5.23
N ALA A 19 -9.67 -0.75 5.48
CA ALA A 19 -10.92 -1.18 4.88
C ALA A 19 -10.92 -0.99 3.35
N SER A 20 -10.50 0.18 2.85
CA SER A 20 -10.37 0.47 1.43
C SER A 20 -9.39 -0.46 0.74
N PHE A 21 -8.24 -0.73 1.35
CA PHE A 21 -7.23 -1.59 0.74
C PHE A 21 -7.65 -3.06 0.71
N GLY A 22 -8.28 -3.55 1.79
CA GLY A 22 -8.84 -4.91 1.85
C GLY A 22 -9.96 -5.13 0.83
N THR A 23 -10.90 -4.18 0.75
CA THR A 23 -12.01 -4.21 -0.24
C THR A 23 -11.51 -4.08 -1.66
N TYR A 24 -10.58 -3.16 -1.94
CA TYR A 24 -9.94 -3.02 -3.25
C TYR A 24 -9.24 -4.31 -3.68
N GLY A 25 -8.44 -4.92 -2.82
CA GLY A 25 -7.78 -6.19 -3.11
C GLY A 25 -8.75 -7.33 -3.41
N LEU A 26 -9.87 -7.40 -2.68
CA LEU A 26 -10.93 -8.38 -2.90
C LEU A 26 -11.68 -8.16 -4.22
N VAL A 27 -12.04 -6.91 -4.52
CA VAL A 27 -12.70 -6.50 -5.77
C VAL A 27 -11.80 -6.79 -6.97
N LYS A 28 -10.51 -6.39 -6.90
CA LYS A 28 -9.54 -6.64 -7.97
C LYS A 28 -9.29 -8.13 -8.21
N LYS A 29 -9.38 -8.95 -7.17
CA LYS A 29 -9.31 -10.41 -7.29
C LYS A 29 -10.55 -10.98 -7.99
N GLN A 30 -11.74 -10.46 -7.70
CA GLN A 30 -12.99 -10.92 -8.32
C GLN A 30 -13.15 -10.49 -9.79
N ILE A 31 -12.69 -9.28 -10.14
CA ILE A 31 -12.76 -8.73 -11.51
C ILE A 31 -11.48 -9.06 -12.32
N GLY A 32 -10.44 -9.57 -11.66
CA GLY A 32 -9.17 -9.95 -12.26
C GLY A 32 -9.26 -10.87 -13.50
N PRO A 33 -10.22 -11.79 -13.63
CA PRO A 33 -10.36 -12.59 -14.85
C PRO A 33 -10.79 -11.78 -16.10
N SER A 34 -11.50 -10.66 -15.92
CA SER A 34 -12.13 -9.91 -17.01
C SER A 34 -11.40 -8.63 -17.44
N VAL A 35 -10.41 -8.16 -16.67
CA VAL A 35 -9.67 -6.91 -16.97
C VAL A 35 -8.16 -7.13 -16.84
N ASP A 36 -7.41 -6.75 -17.87
CA ASP A 36 -5.95 -6.83 -17.86
C ASP A 36 -5.33 -5.83 -16.88
N ALA A 37 -4.19 -6.17 -16.27
CA ALA A 37 -3.58 -5.39 -15.18
C ALA A 37 -3.16 -3.99 -15.63
N ILE A 38 -2.71 -3.85 -16.88
CA ILE A 38 -2.33 -2.58 -17.49
C ILE A 38 -3.56 -1.70 -17.73
N SER A 39 -4.62 -2.28 -18.31
CA SER A 39 -5.88 -1.57 -18.58
C SER A 39 -6.56 -1.12 -17.28
N GLY A 40 -6.55 -1.97 -16.24
CA GLY A 40 -7.10 -1.64 -14.93
C GLY A 40 -6.38 -0.46 -14.26
N LEU A 41 -5.04 -0.49 -14.20
CA LEU A 41 -4.27 0.60 -13.59
C LEU A 41 -4.37 1.89 -14.41
N THR A 42 -4.40 1.79 -15.74
CA THR A 42 -4.59 2.95 -16.62
C THR A 42 -5.94 3.60 -16.38
N LEU A 43 -7.01 2.81 -16.26
CA LEU A 43 -8.37 3.33 -16.02
C LEU A 43 -8.48 3.98 -14.63
N GLU A 44 -7.89 3.36 -13.60
CA GLU A 44 -7.82 3.93 -12.26
C GLU A 44 -7.06 5.27 -12.26
N SER A 45 -5.92 5.32 -12.96
CA SER A 45 -5.12 6.54 -13.09
C SER A 45 -5.87 7.63 -13.88
N LEU A 46 -6.59 7.26 -14.93
CA LEU A 46 -7.40 8.17 -15.73
C LEU A 46 -8.56 8.75 -14.92
N TRP A 47 -9.20 7.92 -14.09
CA TRP A 47 -10.24 8.38 -13.18
C TRP A 47 -9.74 9.36 -12.12
N LEU A 48 -8.51 9.19 -11.63
CA LEU A 48 -7.88 10.11 -10.68
C LEU A 48 -7.33 11.38 -11.34
N THR A 49 -7.12 11.37 -12.66
CA THR A 49 -6.60 12.52 -13.42
C THR A 49 -7.40 13.81 -13.23
N PRO A 50 -8.75 13.84 -13.32
CA PRO A 50 -9.51 15.06 -13.06
C PRO A 50 -9.31 15.61 -11.65
N ILE A 51 -9.21 14.73 -10.64
CA ILE A 51 -8.95 15.13 -9.25
C ILE A 51 -7.55 15.75 -9.14
N ALA A 52 -6.56 15.13 -9.79
CA ALA A 52 -5.20 15.66 -9.85
C ALA A 52 -5.16 17.04 -10.55
N ILE A 53 -5.89 17.23 -11.65
CA ILE A 53 -5.99 18.53 -12.34
C ILE A 53 -6.58 19.60 -11.43
N VAL A 54 -7.69 19.31 -10.73
CA VAL A 54 -8.29 20.25 -9.78
C VAL A 54 -7.29 20.64 -8.70
N GLN A 55 -6.56 19.67 -8.15
CA GLN A 55 -5.52 19.92 -7.16
C GLN A 55 -4.41 20.82 -7.73
N LEU A 56 -3.94 20.57 -8.96
CA LEU A 56 -2.92 21.37 -9.61
C LEU A 56 -3.37 22.82 -9.83
N ILE A 57 -4.65 23.03 -10.18
CA ILE A 57 -5.23 24.38 -10.31
C ILE A 57 -5.22 25.10 -8.96
N VAL A 58 -5.62 24.41 -7.88
CA VAL A 58 -5.61 24.97 -6.52
C VAL A 58 -4.19 25.31 -6.05
N VAL A 59 -3.22 24.44 -6.32
CA VAL A 59 -1.81 24.69 -5.96
C VAL A 59 -1.25 25.84 -6.78
N ALA A 60 -1.53 25.87 -8.08
CA ALA A 60 -1.11 26.94 -8.98
C ALA A 60 -1.66 28.32 -8.55
N SER A 61 -2.89 28.37 -8.01
CA SER A 61 -3.51 29.62 -7.54
C SER A 61 -3.10 30.06 -6.14
N THR A 62 -2.42 29.20 -5.37
CA THR A 62 -2.07 29.47 -3.96
C THR A 62 -0.57 29.61 -3.75
N THR A 63 0.18 28.54 -3.99
CA THR A 63 1.61 28.40 -3.65
C THR A 63 2.51 28.38 -4.88
N GLY A 64 1.92 28.17 -6.07
CA GLY A 64 2.63 28.07 -7.34
C GLY A 64 3.17 26.66 -7.62
N LEU A 65 3.31 26.32 -8.91
CA LEU A 65 3.84 25.04 -9.34
C LEU A 65 5.38 25.06 -9.31
N VAL A 66 5.96 24.07 -8.63
CA VAL A 66 7.43 23.92 -8.50
C VAL A 66 8.01 23.06 -9.63
N PHE A 67 7.16 22.37 -10.39
CA PHE A 67 7.57 21.54 -11.51
C PHE A 67 8.25 22.37 -12.61
N GLY A 68 9.47 22.03 -12.98
CA GLY A 68 10.25 22.78 -13.99
C GLY A 68 11.01 23.99 -13.46
N THR A 69 10.75 24.46 -12.23
CA THR A 69 11.35 25.71 -11.71
C THR A 69 12.63 25.49 -10.90
N GLN A 70 12.83 24.30 -10.32
CA GLN A 70 13.99 23.95 -9.49
C GLN A 70 15.12 23.24 -10.27
N GLY A 71 15.20 23.48 -11.58
CA GLY A 71 16.21 22.90 -12.48
C GLY A 71 15.87 21.51 -13.03
N ALA A 72 16.63 21.09 -14.05
CA ALA A 72 16.37 19.84 -14.79
C ALA A 72 16.46 18.58 -13.91
N GLY A 73 17.32 18.58 -12.89
CA GLY A 73 17.47 17.46 -11.95
C GLY A 73 16.22 17.22 -11.10
N HIS A 74 15.63 18.27 -10.53
CA HIS A 74 14.39 18.14 -9.74
C HIS A 74 13.24 17.61 -10.61
N THR A 75 13.06 18.20 -11.80
CA THR A 75 12.03 17.75 -12.75
C THR A 75 12.22 16.28 -13.13
N ALA A 76 13.46 15.86 -13.43
CA ALA A 76 13.76 14.47 -13.73
C ALA A 76 13.43 13.53 -12.56
N LEU A 77 13.81 13.91 -11.33
CA LEU A 77 13.49 13.12 -10.13
C LEU A 77 11.99 13.01 -9.88
N VAL A 78 11.24 14.09 -10.05
CA VAL A 78 9.76 14.10 -9.90
C VAL A 78 9.10 13.24 -10.97
N THR A 79 9.55 13.31 -12.22
CA THR A 79 9.05 12.43 -13.29
C THR A 79 9.38 10.96 -13.01
N LEU A 80 10.61 10.67 -12.58
CA LEU A 80 11.04 9.32 -12.21
C LEU A 80 10.28 8.77 -11.00
N ALA A 81 9.87 9.61 -10.04
CA ALA A 81 9.05 9.17 -8.91
C ALA A 81 7.73 8.54 -9.37
N GLY A 82 7.11 9.08 -10.44
CA GLY A 82 5.94 8.48 -11.08
C GLY A 82 6.24 7.08 -11.64
N VAL A 83 7.35 6.93 -12.35
CA VAL A 83 7.77 5.64 -12.93
C VAL A 83 8.07 4.61 -11.84
N VAL A 84 8.85 4.99 -10.82
CA VAL A 84 9.21 4.16 -9.67
C VAL A 84 7.97 3.74 -8.87
N THR A 85 6.89 4.51 -8.90
CA THR A 85 5.61 4.15 -8.28
C THR A 85 4.77 3.24 -9.16
N ALA A 86 4.69 3.52 -10.47
CA ALA A 86 3.88 2.77 -11.41
C ALA A 86 4.37 1.32 -11.59
N VAL A 87 5.69 1.10 -11.62
CA VAL A 87 6.27 -0.24 -11.84
C VAL A 87 5.87 -1.24 -10.74
N PRO A 88 6.08 -0.99 -9.43
CA PRO A 88 5.62 -1.87 -8.37
C PRO A 88 4.10 -2.07 -8.36
N LEU A 89 3.31 -1.04 -8.67
CA LEU A 89 1.85 -1.14 -8.74
C LEU A 89 1.39 -2.06 -9.88
N LEU A 90 2.03 -1.99 -11.04
CA LEU A 90 1.76 -2.90 -12.17
C LEU A 90 2.14 -4.34 -11.81
N LEU A 91 3.32 -4.55 -11.22
CA LEU A 91 3.76 -5.87 -10.77
C LEU A 91 2.82 -6.44 -9.70
N PHE A 92 2.38 -5.61 -8.75
CA PHE A 92 1.40 -5.99 -7.74
C PHE A 92 0.04 -6.31 -8.36
N ALA A 93 -0.45 -5.48 -9.28
CA ALA A 93 -1.72 -5.71 -9.98
C ALA A 93 -1.71 -7.03 -10.76
N ALA A 94 -0.60 -7.34 -11.45
CA ALA A 94 -0.41 -8.58 -12.17
C ALA A 94 -0.33 -9.80 -11.22
N GLY A 95 0.42 -9.69 -10.13
CA GLY A 95 0.58 -10.77 -9.14
C GLY A 95 -0.70 -11.04 -8.32
N ALA A 96 -1.40 -9.99 -7.90
CA ALA A 96 -2.61 -10.07 -7.09
C ALA A 96 -3.76 -10.81 -7.80
N ARG A 97 -3.81 -10.77 -9.14
CA ARG A 97 -4.79 -11.54 -9.94
C ARG A 97 -4.60 -13.06 -9.79
N ARG A 98 -3.38 -13.52 -9.54
CA ARG A 98 -3.02 -14.95 -9.52
C ARG A 98 -2.74 -15.48 -8.11
N ALA A 99 -2.57 -14.58 -7.13
CA ALA A 99 -2.20 -14.94 -5.77
C ALA A 99 -3.42 -15.19 -4.87
N PRO A 100 -3.36 -16.19 -3.97
CA PRO A 100 -4.33 -16.33 -2.88
C PRO A 100 -4.40 -15.06 -2.02
N LEU A 101 -5.56 -14.76 -1.43
CA LEU A 101 -5.76 -13.55 -0.62
C LEU A 101 -4.79 -13.49 0.57
N THR A 102 -4.48 -14.65 1.14
CA THR A 102 -3.47 -14.81 2.20
C THR A 102 -2.07 -14.35 1.75
N VAL A 103 -1.67 -14.63 0.50
CA VAL A 103 -0.36 -14.20 -0.03
C VAL A 103 -0.35 -12.68 -0.25
N ILE A 104 -1.45 -12.13 -0.76
CA ILE A 104 -1.61 -10.67 -0.90
C ILE A 104 -1.51 -9.98 0.46
N GLY A 105 -2.14 -10.56 1.50
CA GLY A 105 -2.04 -10.07 2.88
C GLY A 105 -0.62 -10.11 3.43
N LEU A 106 0.12 -11.21 3.21
CA LEU A 106 1.53 -11.33 3.61
C LEU A 106 2.43 -10.31 2.87
N LEU A 107 2.19 -10.05 1.59
CA LEU A 107 2.94 -9.05 0.82
C LEU A 107 2.75 -7.63 1.35
N GLN A 108 1.60 -7.32 1.97
CA GLN A 108 1.37 -6.01 2.58
C GLN A 108 2.26 -5.74 3.80
N PHE A 109 2.88 -6.76 4.40
CA PHE A 109 3.87 -6.57 5.48
C PHE A 109 5.23 -6.08 5.00
N VAL A 110 5.52 -6.17 3.69
CA VAL A 110 6.75 -5.61 3.12
C VAL A 110 6.72 -4.08 3.20
N ALA A 111 5.56 -3.46 2.97
CA ALA A 111 5.40 -2.00 3.00
C ALA A 111 5.80 -1.36 4.34
N PRO A 112 5.28 -1.78 5.52
CA PRO A 112 5.69 -1.20 6.79
C PRO A 112 7.16 -1.46 7.12
N ILE A 113 7.75 -2.58 6.68
CA ILE A 113 9.19 -2.84 6.82
C ILE A 113 10.00 -1.83 5.99
N MET A 114 9.64 -1.63 4.73
CA MET A 114 10.30 -0.67 3.84
C MET A 114 10.15 0.76 4.34
N GLN A 115 8.97 1.12 4.86
CA GLN A 115 8.72 2.43 5.48
C GLN A 115 9.59 2.63 6.73
N PHE A 116 9.69 1.62 7.60
CA PHE A 116 10.56 1.66 8.77
C PHE A 116 12.04 1.85 8.38
N LEU A 117 12.54 1.04 7.44
CA LEU A 117 13.92 1.16 6.96
C LEU A 117 14.18 2.52 6.33
N THR A 118 13.22 3.06 5.56
CA THR A 118 13.36 4.39 4.98
C THR A 118 13.46 5.47 6.06
N GLY A 119 12.57 5.45 7.07
CA GLY A 119 12.59 6.43 8.16
C GLY A 119 13.86 6.36 9.02
N TRP A 120 14.24 5.15 9.44
CA TRP A 120 15.38 4.98 10.34
C TRP A 120 16.74 5.02 9.63
N TRP A 121 16.89 4.28 8.52
CA TRP A 121 18.18 4.12 7.85
C TRP A 121 18.46 5.22 6.83
N ILE A 122 17.47 5.61 6.03
CA ILE A 122 17.67 6.57 4.93
C ILE A 122 17.49 8.00 5.41
N LEU A 123 16.41 8.29 6.14
CA LEU A 123 16.09 9.63 6.64
C LEU A 123 16.78 9.95 7.98
N GLY A 124 17.30 8.93 8.68
CA GLY A 124 18.05 9.12 9.93
C GLY A 124 17.18 9.64 11.08
N GLU A 125 15.87 9.38 11.07
CA GLU A 125 14.95 9.87 12.09
C GLU A 125 15.31 9.33 13.48
N PRO A 126 15.33 10.17 14.53
CA PRO A 126 15.67 9.73 15.87
C PRO A 126 14.69 8.67 16.35
N MET A 127 15.22 7.54 16.83
CA MET A 127 14.44 6.45 17.39
C MET A 127 14.63 6.40 18.91
N PRO A 128 13.84 7.17 19.69
CA PRO A 128 13.79 7.03 21.13
C PRO A 128 13.17 5.68 21.51
N LEU A 129 13.37 5.27 22.75
CA LEU A 129 13.06 3.91 23.22
C LEU A 129 11.59 3.54 23.02
N GLU A 130 10.68 4.50 23.13
CA GLU A 130 9.24 4.29 22.95
C GLU A 130 8.90 3.84 21.52
N ARG A 131 9.58 4.41 20.50
CA ARG A 131 9.39 4.00 19.10
C ARG A 131 9.91 2.59 18.86
N TRP A 132 11.05 2.24 19.46
CA TRP A 132 11.59 0.88 19.38
C TRP A 132 10.65 -0.16 19.96
N ILE A 133 10.05 0.12 21.12
CA ILE A 133 9.06 -0.77 21.75
C ILE A 133 7.82 -0.89 20.86
N GLY A 134 7.33 0.22 20.31
CA GLY A 134 6.21 0.23 19.37
C GLY A 134 6.48 -0.63 18.13
N PHE A 135 7.64 -0.48 17.50
CA PHE A 135 8.03 -1.33 16.37
C PHE A 135 8.17 -2.79 16.77
N ALA A 136 8.80 -3.11 17.91
CA ALA A 136 8.93 -4.49 18.37
C ALA A 136 7.56 -5.17 18.53
N LEU A 137 6.57 -4.48 19.09
CA LEU A 137 5.20 -4.99 19.21
C LEU A 137 4.54 -5.24 17.84
N VAL A 138 4.70 -4.32 16.89
CA VAL A 138 4.22 -4.51 15.52
C VAL A 138 4.88 -5.74 14.89
N TRP A 139 6.20 -5.90 15.03
CA TRP A 139 6.93 -7.03 14.48
C TRP A 139 6.49 -8.37 15.08
N VAL A 140 6.25 -8.42 16.40
CA VAL A 140 5.69 -9.62 17.05
C VAL A 140 4.31 -9.94 16.47
N ALA A 141 3.42 -8.95 16.36
CA ALA A 141 2.10 -9.14 15.78
C ALA A 141 2.17 -9.61 14.32
N LEU A 142 3.08 -9.05 13.52
CA LEU A 142 3.32 -9.44 12.13
C LEU A 142 3.83 -10.88 12.01
N VAL A 143 4.77 -11.30 12.86
CA VAL A 143 5.28 -12.68 12.88
C VAL A 143 4.17 -13.65 13.24
N LEU A 144 3.40 -13.36 14.29
CA LEU A 144 2.28 -14.20 14.72
C LEU A 144 1.22 -14.34 13.62
N LEU A 145 0.79 -13.22 13.03
CA LEU A 145 -0.19 -13.20 11.95
C LEU A 145 0.33 -13.91 10.69
N SER A 146 1.62 -13.76 10.37
CA SER A 146 2.24 -14.42 9.23
C SER A 146 2.29 -15.94 9.40
N VAL A 147 2.72 -16.41 10.59
CA VAL A 147 2.78 -17.83 10.91
C VAL A 147 1.37 -18.45 10.91
N ASP A 148 0.39 -17.77 11.50
CA ASP A 148 -0.99 -18.25 11.54
C ASP A 148 -1.62 -18.32 10.14
N SER A 149 -1.44 -17.28 9.34
CA SER A 149 -1.87 -17.23 7.93
C SER A 149 -1.29 -18.37 7.10
N LEU A 150 0.00 -18.67 7.29
CA LEU A 150 0.69 -19.74 6.56
C LEU A 150 0.22 -21.14 6.99
N ARG A 151 -0.08 -21.32 8.28
CA ARG A 151 -0.63 -22.58 8.83
C ARG A 151 -2.05 -22.84 8.30
N HIS A 152 -2.91 -21.84 8.30
CA HIS A 152 -4.27 -21.93 7.77
C HIS A 152 -4.27 -22.25 6.26
N ALA A 153 -3.42 -21.58 5.48
CA ALA A 153 -3.29 -21.84 4.04
C ALA A 153 -2.76 -23.25 3.70
N ARG A 154 -1.95 -23.87 4.57
CA ARG A 154 -1.50 -25.26 4.42
C ARG A 154 -2.61 -26.26 4.72
N ARG A 155 -3.36 -26.06 5.81
CA ARG A 155 -4.50 -26.93 6.19
C ARG A 155 -5.63 -26.92 5.16
N ALA A 156 -5.94 -25.76 4.58
CA ALA A 156 -6.97 -25.64 3.55
C ALA A 156 -6.63 -26.39 2.24
N ARG A 157 -5.34 -26.52 1.89
CA ARG A 157 -4.90 -27.31 0.73
C ARG A 157 -4.99 -28.82 0.98
N THR A 158 -4.55 -29.27 2.16
CA THR A 158 -4.63 -30.70 2.52
C THR A 158 -6.07 -31.21 2.61
N ALA A 159 -7.02 -30.37 3.01
CA ALA A 159 -8.45 -30.74 3.03
C ALA A 159 -9.08 -30.85 1.62
N GLY A 160 -8.57 -30.07 0.64
CA GLY A 160 -9.02 -30.15 -0.76
C GLY A 160 -8.58 -31.44 -1.44
N ASP A 161 -7.32 -31.85 -1.26
CA ASP A 161 -6.77 -33.08 -1.85
C ASP A 161 -7.47 -34.35 -1.32
N VAL A 162 -7.91 -34.36 -0.06
CA VAL A 162 -8.62 -35.51 0.53
C VAL A 162 -10.07 -35.60 0.02
N GLY A 163 -10.71 -34.47 -0.28
CA GLY A 163 -12.08 -34.45 -0.83
C GLY A 163 -12.17 -34.85 -2.31
N GLU A 164 -11.07 -34.78 -3.06
CA GLU A 164 -11.00 -35.23 -4.46
C GLU A 164 -10.69 -36.74 -4.57
N LEU A 165 -10.25 -37.36 -3.47
CA LEU A 165 -9.90 -38.77 -3.36
C LEU A 165 -11.01 -39.65 -2.73
N VAL A 166 -12.12 -39.07 -2.28
CA VAL A 166 -13.30 -39.76 -1.71
C VAL A 166 -14.48 -39.62 -2.67
#